data_AF-A0AA96MSW2-F1
#
_entry.id   AF-A0AA96MSW2-F1
#
_cell.length_a   1.000
_cell.length_b   1.000
_cell.length_c   1.000
_cell.angle_alpha   90.00
_cell.angle_beta   90.00
_cell.angle_gamma   90.00
#
_symmetry.space_group_name_H-M   'P 1'
#
loop_
_entity.id
_entity.type
_entity.pdbx_description
1 polymer ?
#
loop_
_entity_poly.entity_id
_entity_poly.type
_entity_poly.pdbx_seq_one_letter_code
_entity_poly.pdbx_strand_id
1 'polypeptide(L)'
;MSDKARQLFEYLLAVNNLRFKVIRDFKEYDKNWTKASLEEYGDGVYLLGEGEDGEAIIEIHRQKFTEEILTPPHPDKSIREWITYSYNHETKPPNIPAPKVLIQGTDEVEVRFEEDSSRLKLFNGWKSVWSDWAAEISRMKKVQTLYELFFRINQDFQVEGEGIELLLGNTIFTWKHEVDSILHPLFTTKLDIELDTDKGIITVKPTNQGY
;
A
#
# COMPACT_ATOMS: atom_id res chain seq x y z
N MET A 1 14.14 37.43 -37.00
CA MET A 1 14.79 37.07 -35.73
C MET A 1 16.27 36.79 -36.00
N SER A 2 17.17 37.28 -35.15
CA SER A 2 18.63 37.19 -35.33
C SER A 2 19.13 35.74 -35.17
N ASP A 3 19.93 35.25 -36.13
CA ASP A 3 20.46 33.88 -36.17
C ASP A 3 21.30 33.52 -34.92
N LYS A 4 21.93 34.53 -34.30
CA LYS A 4 22.66 34.40 -33.03
C LYS A 4 21.74 34.10 -31.85
N ALA A 5 20.52 34.63 -31.85
CA ALA A 5 19.56 34.36 -30.78
C ALA A 5 19.09 32.90 -30.84
N ARG A 6 18.85 32.36 -32.05
CA ARG A 6 18.50 30.95 -32.24
C ARG A 6 19.61 30.02 -31.74
N GLN A 7 20.85 30.26 -32.15
CA GLN A 7 22.01 29.45 -31.71
C GLN A 7 22.20 29.47 -30.19
N LEU A 8 21.95 30.62 -29.55
CA LEU A 8 21.98 30.72 -28.09
C LEU A 8 20.91 29.85 -27.43
N PHE A 9 19.66 29.87 -27.93
CA PHE A 9 18.58 29.03 -27.38
C PHE A 9 18.82 27.53 -27.64
N GLU A 10 19.34 27.14 -28.80
CA GLU A 10 19.71 25.75 -29.09
C GLU A 10 20.84 25.26 -28.16
N TYR A 11 21.84 26.10 -27.92
CA TYR A 11 22.91 25.80 -26.97
C TYR A 11 22.37 25.66 -25.54
N LEU A 12 21.52 26.60 -25.08
CA LEU A 12 20.90 26.55 -23.76
C LEU A 12 20.02 25.31 -23.59
N LEU A 13 19.26 24.94 -24.62
CA LEU A 13 18.45 23.72 -24.64
C LEU A 13 19.33 22.46 -24.55
N ALA A 14 20.43 22.42 -25.31
CA ALA A 14 21.38 21.30 -25.26
C ALA A 14 22.03 21.16 -23.88
N VAL A 15 22.48 22.27 -23.27
CA VAL A 15 23.04 22.29 -21.91
C VAL A 15 22.00 21.88 -20.87
N ASN A 16 20.76 22.33 -21.02
CA ASN A 16 19.65 21.94 -20.14
C ASN A 16 19.39 20.44 -20.24
N ASN A 17 19.26 19.89 -21.45
CA ASN A 17 19.04 18.46 -21.68
C ASN A 17 20.20 17.56 -21.22
N LEU A 18 21.43 18.09 -21.15
CA LEU A 18 22.56 17.38 -20.55
C LEU A 18 22.48 17.31 -19.02
N ARG A 19 21.80 18.29 -18.39
CA ARG A 19 21.70 18.43 -16.94
C ARG A 19 20.41 17.82 -16.38
N PHE A 20 19.32 17.88 -17.14
CA PHE A 20 18.00 17.42 -16.73
C PHE A 20 17.44 16.41 -17.74
N LYS A 21 17.10 15.23 -17.24
CA LYS A 21 16.36 14.23 -18.01
C LYS A 21 14.93 14.72 -18.19
N VAL A 22 14.46 14.82 -19.44
CA VAL A 22 13.04 15.06 -19.72
C VAL A 22 12.25 13.82 -19.33
N ILE A 23 11.44 13.92 -18.28
CA ILE A 23 10.52 12.86 -17.85
C ILE A 23 9.36 12.81 -18.85
N ARG A 24 9.18 11.65 -19.50
CA ARG A 24 8.11 11.42 -20.49
C ARG A 24 7.08 10.41 -20.02
N ASP A 25 7.42 9.61 -19.02
CA ASP A 25 6.52 8.67 -18.35
C ASP A 25 6.42 9.09 -16.88
N PHE A 26 5.21 9.34 -16.40
CA PHE A 26 4.94 9.74 -15.02
C PHE A 26 5.47 8.71 -14.00
N LYS A 27 5.70 7.47 -14.41
CA LYS A 27 6.30 6.43 -13.56
C LYS A 27 7.77 6.69 -13.23
N GLU A 28 8.44 7.60 -13.94
CA GLU A 28 9.82 7.99 -13.66
C GLU A 28 9.95 9.06 -12.58
N TYR A 29 8.85 9.67 -12.12
CA TYR A 29 8.88 10.54 -10.93
C TYR A 29 9.20 9.72 -9.68
N ASP A 30 9.88 10.34 -8.71
CA ASP A 30 10.36 9.68 -7.48
C ASP A 30 9.26 8.88 -6.77
N LYS A 31 8.05 9.44 -6.71
CA LYS A 31 6.85 8.75 -6.24
C LYS A 31 5.70 9.02 -7.19
N ASN A 32 4.93 7.99 -7.46
CA ASN A 32 3.73 8.09 -8.25
C ASN A 32 2.68 7.12 -7.74
N TRP A 33 1.43 7.56 -7.81
CA TRP A 33 0.27 6.74 -7.48
C TRP A 33 -0.80 6.97 -8.52
N THR A 34 -1.43 5.88 -8.93
CA THR A 34 -2.67 5.94 -9.70
C THR A 34 -3.86 5.82 -8.77
N LYS A 35 -5.02 6.30 -9.21
CA LYS A 35 -6.28 6.11 -8.48
C LYS A 35 -6.50 4.62 -8.14
N ALA A 36 -6.37 3.73 -9.13
CA ALA A 36 -6.53 2.30 -8.94
C ALA A 36 -5.58 1.72 -7.88
N SER A 37 -4.29 2.09 -7.90
CA SER A 37 -3.32 1.61 -6.90
C SER A 37 -3.62 2.12 -5.48
N LEU A 38 -4.29 3.26 -5.33
CA LEU A 38 -4.71 3.76 -4.03
C LEU A 38 -6.00 3.08 -3.55
N GLU A 39 -6.94 2.81 -4.46
CA GLU A 39 -8.18 2.07 -4.15
C GLU A 39 -7.91 0.64 -3.66
N GLU A 40 -6.82 0.01 -4.11
CA GLU A 40 -6.40 -1.33 -3.66
C GLU A 40 -6.10 -1.43 -2.15
N TYR A 41 -5.83 -0.31 -1.47
CA TYR A 41 -5.63 -0.31 -0.01
C TYR A 41 -6.94 -0.54 0.75
N GLY A 42 -8.08 -0.16 0.16
CA GLY A 42 -9.39 -0.25 0.77
C GLY A 42 -9.53 0.64 2.01
N ASP A 43 -10.19 0.11 3.04
CA ASP A 43 -10.54 0.85 4.25
C ASP A 43 -9.35 1.60 4.89
N GLY A 44 -9.58 2.82 5.39
CA GLY A 44 -8.50 3.69 5.87
C GLY A 44 -7.69 4.41 4.78
N VAL A 45 -7.99 4.21 3.49
CA VAL A 45 -7.58 5.10 2.40
C VAL A 45 -8.84 5.50 1.62
N TYR A 46 -9.20 6.78 1.71
CA TYR A 46 -10.37 7.34 1.05
C TYR A 46 -9.93 8.33 -0.02
N LEU A 47 -10.65 8.34 -1.14
CA LEU A 47 -10.30 9.18 -2.29
C LEU A 47 -11.46 10.10 -2.63
N LEU A 48 -11.14 11.27 -3.18
CA LEU A 48 -12.12 12.18 -3.80
C LEU A 48 -13.32 12.52 -2.89
N GLY A 49 -13.06 12.79 -1.60
CA GLY A 49 -14.06 13.22 -0.63
C GLY A 49 -14.90 12.09 -0.02
N GLU A 50 -14.50 10.82 -0.18
CA GLU A 50 -15.18 9.68 0.45
C GLU A 50 -14.92 9.55 1.98
N GLY A 51 -13.96 10.30 2.51
CA GLY A 51 -13.54 10.27 3.91
C GLY A 51 -14.30 11.24 4.83
N GLU A 52 -13.63 11.71 5.89
CA GLU A 52 -14.18 12.75 6.78
C GLU A 52 -14.15 14.14 6.13
N ASP A 53 -13.18 14.42 5.27
CA ASP A 53 -13.02 15.69 4.57
C ASP A 53 -13.49 15.57 3.11
N GLY A 54 -14.62 16.21 2.79
CA GLY A 54 -15.21 16.19 1.46
C GLY A 54 -14.40 16.93 0.38
N GLU A 55 -13.40 17.73 0.76
CA GLU A 55 -12.50 18.41 -0.18
C GLU A 55 -11.19 17.63 -0.41
N ALA A 56 -10.97 16.53 0.32
CA ALA A 56 -9.78 15.70 0.19
C ALA A 56 -9.71 14.94 -1.13
N ILE A 57 -8.57 15.00 -1.82
CA ILE A 57 -8.28 14.11 -2.95
C ILE A 57 -7.83 12.74 -2.43
N ILE A 58 -7.03 12.73 -1.36
CA ILE A 58 -6.60 11.51 -0.65
C ILE A 58 -6.74 11.78 0.84
N GLU A 59 -7.31 10.83 1.57
CA GLU A 59 -7.37 10.83 3.02
C GLU A 59 -6.87 9.48 3.54
N ILE A 60 -5.84 9.49 4.38
CA ILE A 60 -5.18 8.28 4.89
C ILE A 60 -5.29 8.26 6.40
N HIS A 61 -5.92 7.22 6.92
CA HIS A 61 -6.16 7.06 8.36
C HIS A 61 -5.06 6.22 8.98
N ARG A 62 -4.55 6.68 10.12
CA ARG A 62 -3.60 5.91 10.93
C ARG A 62 -4.29 4.66 11.48
N GLN A 63 -3.63 3.53 11.33
CA GLN A 63 -4.18 2.24 11.74
C GLN A 63 -3.92 1.99 13.22
N LYS A 64 -4.94 1.48 13.93
CA LYS A 64 -4.86 1.15 15.36
C LYS A 64 -4.75 -0.36 15.53
N PHE A 65 -3.62 -0.81 16.04
CA PHE A 65 -3.38 -2.23 16.34
C PHE A 65 -3.64 -2.49 17.82
N THR A 66 -4.81 -3.05 18.13
CA THR A 66 -5.13 -3.52 19.49
C THR A 66 -4.74 -4.98 19.67
N GLU A 67 -4.59 -5.44 20.92
CA GLU A 67 -4.33 -6.85 21.20
C GLU A 67 -5.43 -7.77 20.64
N GLU A 68 -6.69 -7.33 20.70
CA GLU A 68 -7.84 -8.07 20.16
C GLU A 68 -7.72 -8.28 18.65
N ILE A 69 -7.41 -7.23 17.90
CA ILE A 69 -7.23 -7.29 16.43
C ILE A 69 -6.02 -8.18 16.08
N LEU A 70 -4.91 -8.01 16.80
CA LEU A 70 -3.69 -8.79 16.56
C LEU A 70 -3.80 -10.26 17.00
N THR A 71 -4.83 -10.63 17.76
CA THR A 71 -5.00 -12.02 18.20
C THR A 71 -5.67 -12.84 17.10
N PRO A 72 -5.00 -13.87 16.54
CA PRO A 72 -5.60 -14.71 15.52
C PRO A 72 -6.77 -15.53 16.10
N PRO A 73 -7.74 -15.93 15.26
CA PRO A 73 -8.79 -16.82 15.70
C PRO A 73 -8.20 -18.14 16.19
N HIS A 74 -8.66 -18.63 17.35
CA HIS A 74 -8.19 -19.88 17.91
C HIS A 74 -8.85 -21.10 17.25
N PRO A 75 -8.10 -22.19 17.02
CA PRO A 75 -8.67 -23.44 16.54
C PRO A 75 -9.54 -24.09 17.61
N ASP A 76 -10.47 -24.95 17.18
CA ASP A 76 -11.30 -25.75 18.08
C ASP A 76 -10.44 -26.58 19.05
N LYS A 77 -10.91 -26.76 20.29
CA LYS A 77 -10.21 -27.51 21.34
C LYS A 77 -9.82 -28.91 20.89
N SER A 78 -10.64 -29.56 20.06
CA SER A 78 -10.45 -30.92 19.55
C SER A 78 -9.26 -31.07 18.60
N ILE A 79 -8.85 -29.98 17.93
CA ILE A 79 -7.70 -29.97 17.02
C ILE A 79 -6.53 -29.14 17.56
N ARG A 80 -6.73 -28.36 18.63
CA ARG A 80 -5.72 -27.45 19.21
C ARG A 80 -4.42 -28.16 19.56
N GLU A 81 -4.48 -29.36 20.13
CA GLU A 81 -3.29 -30.14 20.49
C GLU A 81 -2.51 -30.68 19.29
N TRP A 82 -3.09 -30.68 18.09
CA TRP A 82 -2.41 -31.09 16.87
C TRP A 82 -1.61 -29.93 16.26
N ILE A 83 -2.04 -28.69 16.48
CA ILE A 83 -1.40 -27.49 15.96
C ILE A 83 -0.26 -27.09 16.89
N THR A 84 0.92 -27.66 16.65
CA THR A 84 2.13 -27.43 17.47
C THR A 84 2.98 -26.28 16.97
N TYR A 85 2.70 -25.75 15.78
CA TYR A 85 3.40 -24.61 15.18
C TYR A 85 2.69 -23.28 15.49
N SER A 86 3.42 -22.17 15.37
CA SER A 86 2.84 -20.82 15.55
C SER A 86 1.98 -20.42 14.36
N TYR A 87 0.79 -19.86 14.64
CA TYR A 87 -0.15 -19.33 13.66
C TYR A 87 -0.46 -17.83 13.90
N ASN A 88 0.41 -17.14 14.64
CA ASN A 88 0.23 -15.74 15.04
C ASN A 88 0.70 -14.73 13.98
N HIS A 89 1.15 -15.19 12.82
CA HIS A 89 1.66 -14.34 11.75
C HIS A 89 0.79 -14.47 10.52
N GLU A 90 0.18 -13.38 10.08
CA GLU A 90 -0.73 -13.30 8.93
C GLU A 90 -0.09 -13.78 7.61
N THR A 91 1.23 -13.74 7.52
CA THR A 91 1.99 -14.19 6.34
C THR A 91 2.30 -15.68 6.33
N LYS A 92 1.98 -16.41 7.41
CA LYS A 92 2.29 -17.84 7.59
C LYS A 92 1.00 -18.64 7.70
N PRO A 93 0.42 -19.10 6.58
CA PRO A 93 -0.86 -19.81 6.60
C PRO A 93 -0.77 -21.12 7.39
N PRO A 94 -1.86 -21.51 8.10
CA PRO A 94 -1.95 -22.81 8.74
C PRO A 94 -1.80 -23.96 7.74
N ASN A 95 -0.94 -24.92 8.10
CA ASN A 95 -0.68 -26.13 7.33
C ASN A 95 -1.28 -27.35 8.03
N ILE A 96 -1.51 -28.43 7.29
CA ILE A 96 -2.00 -29.67 7.91
C ILE A 96 -1.02 -30.11 9.01
N PRO A 97 -1.50 -30.37 10.23
CA PRO A 97 -0.65 -30.84 11.33
C PRO A 97 0.13 -32.12 11.00
N ALA A 98 1.33 -32.23 11.59
CA ALA A 98 2.14 -33.43 11.50
C ALA A 98 1.42 -34.65 12.14
N PRO A 99 1.71 -35.87 11.67
CA PRO A 99 1.23 -37.09 12.32
C PRO A 99 1.69 -37.18 13.78
N LYS A 100 0.88 -37.83 14.62
CA LYS A 100 1.24 -38.16 15.99
C LYS A 100 1.52 -39.65 16.11
N VAL A 101 2.55 -40.01 16.87
CA VAL A 101 2.80 -41.40 17.24
C VAL A 101 2.08 -41.68 18.56
N LEU A 102 1.22 -42.69 18.56
CA LEU A 102 0.51 -43.18 19.74
C LEU A 102 1.05 -44.57 20.11
N ILE A 103 1.32 -44.79 21.40
CA ILE A 103 1.72 -46.11 21.89
C ILE A 103 0.45 -46.89 22.25
N GLN A 104 0.19 -47.97 21.53
CA GLN A 104 -0.88 -48.93 21.84
C GLN A 104 -0.24 -50.24 22.32
N GLY A 105 -0.07 -50.38 23.64
CA GLY A 105 0.62 -51.54 24.21
C GLY A 105 2.13 -51.48 23.95
N THR A 106 2.67 -52.39 23.12
CA THR A 106 4.08 -52.41 22.69
C THR A 106 4.32 -51.80 21.31
N ASP A 107 3.25 -51.50 20.57
CA ASP A 107 3.35 -51.04 19.19
C ASP A 107 3.18 -49.52 19.10
N GLU A 108 4.02 -48.88 18.27
CA GLU A 108 3.89 -47.48 17.90
C GLU A 108 3.00 -47.37 16.66
N VAL A 109 1.86 -46.67 16.80
CA VAL A 109 0.93 -46.42 15.71
C VAL A 109 0.99 -44.95 15.34
N GLU A 110 1.39 -44.67 14.10
CA GLU A 110 1.30 -43.33 13.52
C GLU A 110 -0.16 -43.02 13.16
N VAL A 111 -0.69 -41.92 13.69
CA VAL A 111 -2.02 -41.39 13.34
C VAL A 111 -1.84 -40.07 12.63
N ARG A 112 -2.27 -40.01 11.38
CA ARG A 112 -2.20 -38.77 10.58
C ARG A 112 -3.38 -37.87 10.90
N PHE A 113 -3.19 -36.56 10.76
CA PHE A 113 -4.25 -35.60 11.04
C PHE A 113 -5.46 -35.77 10.11
N GLU A 114 -5.17 -36.01 8.83
CA GLU A 114 -6.14 -36.07 7.74
C GLU A 114 -6.96 -37.37 7.68
N GLU A 115 -6.62 -38.37 8.49
CA GLU A 115 -7.36 -39.64 8.57
C GLU A 115 -8.74 -39.50 9.23
N ASP A 116 -9.00 -38.39 9.92
CA ASP A 116 -10.32 -38.08 10.48
C ASP A 116 -10.97 -36.92 9.73
N SER A 117 -12.09 -37.22 9.09
CA SER A 117 -12.89 -36.24 8.34
C SER A 117 -13.42 -35.10 9.22
N SER A 118 -13.67 -35.35 10.50
CA SER A 118 -14.10 -34.34 11.46
C SER A 118 -12.97 -33.36 11.78
N ARG A 119 -11.73 -33.86 11.96
CA ARG A 119 -10.52 -33.02 12.16
C ARG A 119 -10.27 -32.13 10.95
N LEU A 120 -10.37 -32.68 9.74
CA LEU A 120 -10.22 -31.91 8.50
C LEU A 120 -11.30 -30.83 8.36
N LYS A 121 -12.56 -31.13 8.68
CA LYS A 121 -13.66 -30.16 8.62
C LYS A 121 -13.43 -28.99 9.58
N LEU A 122 -13.05 -29.28 10.83
CA LEU A 122 -12.74 -28.25 11.82
C LEU A 122 -11.54 -27.41 11.40
N PHE A 123 -10.49 -28.05 10.89
CA PHE A 123 -9.29 -27.36 10.42
C PHE A 123 -9.59 -26.43 9.25
N ASN A 124 -10.33 -26.89 8.24
CA ASN A 124 -10.68 -26.07 7.08
C ASN A 124 -11.58 -24.89 7.45
N GLY A 125 -12.54 -25.10 8.36
CA GLY A 125 -13.38 -24.02 8.88
C GLY A 125 -12.55 -22.95 9.61
N TRP A 126 -11.67 -23.39 10.52
CA TRP A 126 -10.77 -22.49 11.23
C TRP A 126 -9.80 -21.77 10.28
N LYS A 127 -9.21 -22.49 9.30
CA LYS A 127 -8.28 -21.92 8.32
C LYS A 127 -8.94 -20.84 7.47
N SER A 128 -10.23 -20.96 7.15
CA SER A 128 -10.98 -19.91 6.45
C SER A 128 -11.06 -18.65 7.29
N VAL A 129 -11.52 -18.75 8.55
CA VAL A 129 -11.63 -17.58 9.47
C VAL A 129 -10.26 -16.96 9.73
N TRP A 130 -9.23 -17.79 9.87
CA TRP A 130 -7.84 -17.32 9.99
C TRP A 130 -7.39 -16.57 8.73
N SER A 131 -7.78 -17.02 7.53
CA SER A 131 -7.42 -16.36 6.28
C SER A 131 -8.04 -14.97 6.17
N ASP A 132 -9.28 -14.80 6.64
CA ASP A 132 -9.95 -13.49 6.67
C ASP A 132 -9.24 -12.54 7.63
N TRP A 133 -8.93 -13.03 8.85
CA TRP A 133 -8.11 -12.29 9.81
C TRP A 133 -6.74 -11.89 9.23
N ALA A 134 -6.05 -12.83 8.59
CA ALA A 134 -4.73 -12.58 8.02
C ALA A 134 -4.76 -11.55 6.88
N ALA A 135 -5.79 -11.61 6.03
CA ALA A 135 -6.01 -10.64 4.97
C ALA A 135 -6.24 -9.23 5.55
N GLU A 136 -7.06 -9.11 6.59
CA GLU A 136 -7.35 -7.84 7.24
C GLU A 136 -6.12 -7.24 7.92
N ILE A 137 -5.36 -8.03 8.69
CA ILE A 137 -4.10 -7.56 9.29
C ILE A 137 -3.10 -7.12 8.23
N SER A 138 -2.99 -7.87 7.13
CA SER A 138 -2.11 -7.51 6.02
C SER A 138 -2.52 -6.19 5.37
N ARG A 139 -3.83 -5.99 5.17
CA ARG A 139 -4.39 -4.74 4.64
C ARG A 139 -4.09 -3.56 5.56
N MET A 140 -4.40 -3.67 6.86
CA MET A 140 -4.10 -2.64 7.85
C MET A 140 -2.60 -2.29 7.87
N LYS A 141 -1.70 -3.27 7.83
CA LYS A 141 -0.25 -3.02 7.78
C LYS A 141 0.18 -2.28 6.52
N LYS A 142 -0.42 -2.57 5.35
CA LYS A 142 -0.18 -1.82 4.11
C LYS A 142 -0.63 -0.37 4.25
N VAL A 143 -1.84 -0.12 4.76
CA VAL A 143 -2.35 1.24 4.99
C VAL A 143 -1.46 2.00 5.98
N GLN A 144 -1.03 1.36 7.07
CA GLN A 144 -0.11 1.97 8.03
C GLN A 144 1.22 2.37 7.38
N THR A 145 1.75 1.51 6.49
CA THR A 145 2.98 1.82 5.74
C THR A 145 2.78 3.01 4.81
N LEU A 146 1.62 3.13 4.16
CA LEU A 146 1.27 4.26 3.32
C LEU A 146 1.13 5.55 4.15
N TYR A 147 0.47 5.48 5.31
CA TYR A 147 0.38 6.59 6.26
C TYR A 147 1.76 7.09 6.68
N GLU A 148 2.67 6.18 7.06
CA GLU A 148 4.04 6.53 7.45
C GLU A 148 4.87 7.10 6.29
N LEU A 149 4.58 6.68 5.05
CA LEU A 149 5.17 7.28 3.86
C LEU A 149 4.71 8.73 3.68
N PHE A 150 3.40 8.98 3.72
CA PHE A 150 2.86 10.34 3.57
C PHE A 150 3.22 11.25 4.75
N PHE A 151 3.34 10.70 5.96
CA PHE A 151 3.84 11.43 7.11
C PHE A 151 5.27 11.93 6.88
N ARG A 152 6.15 11.08 6.34
CA ARG A 152 7.52 11.47 5.97
C ARG A 152 7.54 12.51 4.87
N ILE A 153 6.75 12.33 3.81
CA ILE A 153 6.63 13.33 2.73
C ILE A 153 6.19 14.67 3.32
N ASN A 154 5.20 14.68 4.21
CA ASN A 154 4.79 15.91 4.89
C ASN A 154 5.93 16.56 5.69
N GLN A 155 6.74 15.78 6.41
CA GLN A 155 7.92 16.29 7.11
C GLN A 155 8.95 16.88 6.15
N ASP A 156 9.21 16.20 5.02
CA ASP A 156 10.14 16.67 3.99
C ASP A 156 9.65 18.00 3.40
N PHE A 157 8.34 18.19 3.18
CA PHE A 157 7.76 19.45 2.71
C PHE A 157 8.01 20.62 3.67
N GLN A 158 7.98 20.35 4.98
CA GLN A 158 8.26 21.39 5.99
C GLN A 158 9.75 21.76 6.06
N VAL A 159 10.65 20.85 5.67
CA VAL A 159 12.11 21.03 5.77
C VAL A 159 12.72 21.56 4.48
N GLU A 160 12.37 20.97 3.33
CA GLU A 160 13.02 21.20 2.04
C GLU A 160 12.44 22.38 1.24
N GLY A 161 11.39 23.05 1.74
CA GLY A 161 10.76 24.19 1.06
C GLY A 161 10.29 23.84 -0.36
N GLU A 162 10.48 24.75 -1.33
CA GLU A 162 10.04 24.65 -2.74
C GLU A 162 10.72 23.53 -3.57
N GLY A 163 11.61 22.72 -2.98
CA GLY A 163 12.38 21.69 -3.69
C GLY A 163 11.58 20.46 -4.11
N ILE A 164 10.42 20.24 -3.50
CA ILE A 164 9.54 19.10 -3.75
C ILE A 164 8.09 19.56 -3.96
N GLU A 165 7.39 18.86 -4.85
CA GLU A 165 5.99 19.14 -5.15
C GLU A 165 5.20 17.83 -5.32
N LEU A 166 3.93 17.88 -4.91
CA LEU A 166 2.97 16.82 -5.15
C LEU A 166 1.93 17.35 -6.13
N LEU A 167 1.71 16.61 -7.21
CA LEU A 167 0.86 17.04 -8.32
C LEU A 167 -0.23 16.01 -8.59
N LEU A 168 -1.46 16.50 -8.78
CA LEU A 168 -2.55 15.71 -9.31
C LEU A 168 -2.57 15.82 -10.84
N GLY A 169 -2.25 14.74 -11.54
CA GLY A 169 -2.39 14.65 -13.00
C GLY A 169 -3.76 14.14 -13.42
N ASN A 170 -4.71 15.04 -13.71
CA ASN A 170 -6.08 14.66 -14.07
C ASN A 170 -6.20 13.98 -15.44
N THR A 171 -5.22 14.18 -16.32
CA THR A 171 -5.23 13.62 -17.67
C THR A 171 -3.83 13.22 -18.06
N ILE A 172 -3.65 11.93 -18.41
CA ILE A 172 -2.41 11.41 -18.95
C ILE A 172 -2.49 11.48 -20.47
N PHE A 173 -1.56 12.22 -21.08
CA PHE A 173 -1.33 12.16 -22.51
C PHE A 173 -0.53 10.92 -22.86
N THR A 174 -1.09 10.13 -23.78
CA THR A 174 -0.44 8.94 -24.31
C THR A 174 -0.09 9.15 -25.77
N TRP A 175 1.18 8.96 -26.13
CA TRP A 175 1.62 8.98 -27.53
C TRP A 175 2.69 7.93 -27.75
N LYS A 176 2.39 7.00 -28.65
CA LYS A 176 3.36 6.06 -29.20
C LYS A 176 4.22 6.76 -30.26
N HIS A 177 5.37 7.27 -29.86
CA HIS A 177 6.36 7.88 -30.76
C HIS A 177 7.41 6.84 -31.17
N GLU A 178 8.16 7.10 -32.26
CA GLU A 178 9.08 6.14 -32.88
C GLU A 178 10.25 5.70 -31.97
N VAL A 179 10.66 6.59 -31.06
CA VAL A 179 11.78 6.37 -30.13
C VAL A 179 11.28 5.79 -28.81
N ASP A 180 10.30 6.44 -28.18
CA ASP A 180 9.74 6.04 -26.88
C ASP A 180 8.27 6.46 -26.78
N SER A 181 7.50 5.77 -25.94
CA SER A 181 6.14 6.20 -25.64
C SER A 181 6.13 7.34 -24.63
N ILE A 182 5.22 8.29 -24.81
CA ILE A 182 4.97 9.39 -23.88
C ILE A 182 3.73 9.01 -23.06
N LEU A 183 3.84 9.08 -21.73
CA LEU A 183 2.78 8.90 -20.75
C LEU A 183 2.90 10.00 -19.68
N HIS A 184 2.48 11.21 -20.02
CA HIS A 184 2.76 12.39 -19.19
C HIS A 184 1.47 13.13 -18.79
N PRO A 185 1.35 13.64 -17.55
CA PRO A 185 0.22 14.48 -17.16
C PRO A 185 0.17 15.78 -18.00
N LEU A 186 -0.98 16.11 -18.61
CA LEU A 186 -1.14 17.38 -19.33
C LEU A 186 -1.56 18.51 -18.42
N PHE A 187 -2.51 18.23 -17.53
CA PHE A 187 -3.05 19.18 -16.59
C PHE A 187 -2.70 18.71 -15.18
N THR A 188 -1.93 19.53 -14.49
CA THR A 188 -1.49 19.29 -13.13
C THR A 188 -2.10 20.30 -12.18
N THR A 189 -2.52 19.84 -11.01
CA THR A 189 -2.92 20.69 -9.89
C THR A 189 -1.96 20.44 -8.74
N LYS A 190 -1.40 21.50 -8.16
CA LYS A 190 -0.54 21.37 -6.98
C LYS A 190 -1.37 20.95 -5.77
N LEU A 191 -0.83 20.02 -4.99
CA LEU A 191 -1.45 19.47 -3.81
C LEU A 191 -0.62 19.81 -2.57
N ASP A 192 -1.31 20.13 -1.50
CA ASP A 192 -0.75 20.25 -0.15
C ASP A 192 -1.11 19.00 0.66
N ILE A 193 -0.22 18.66 1.60
CA ILE A 193 -0.44 17.60 2.58
C ILE A 193 -0.68 18.26 3.94
N GLU A 194 -1.74 17.85 4.61
CA GLU A 194 -2.09 18.27 5.96
C GLU A 194 -2.15 17.06 6.89
N LEU A 195 -1.73 17.26 8.14
CA LEU A 195 -1.74 16.24 9.17
C LEU A 195 -2.57 16.72 10.35
N ASP A 196 -3.66 16.01 10.63
CA ASP A 196 -4.38 16.09 11.90
C ASP A 196 -3.78 15.06 12.86
N THR A 197 -2.95 15.52 13.80
CA THR A 197 -2.27 14.64 14.75
C THR A 197 -3.20 14.02 15.78
N ASP A 198 -4.32 14.70 16.09
CA ASP A 198 -5.25 14.27 17.13
C ASP A 198 -6.12 13.13 16.62
N LYS A 199 -6.58 13.24 15.37
CA LYS A 199 -7.32 12.17 14.68
C LYS A 199 -6.40 11.09 14.09
N GLY A 200 -5.15 11.45 13.79
CA GLY A 200 -4.25 10.59 13.04
C GLY A 200 -4.69 10.44 11.58
N ILE A 201 -5.10 11.54 10.96
CA ILE A 201 -5.55 11.59 9.57
C ILE A 201 -4.57 12.46 8.78
N ILE A 202 -4.13 11.95 7.64
CA ILE A 202 -3.40 12.74 6.64
C ILE A 202 -4.34 13.03 5.49
N THR A 203 -4.48 14.29 5.14
CA THR A 203 -5.30 14.77 4.04
C THR A 203 -4.42 15.38 2.96
N VAL A 204 -4.73 15.08 1.70
CA VAL A 204 -4.09 15.66 0.53
C VAL A 204 -5.15 16.40 -0.27
N LYS A 205 -4.95 17.70 -0.49
CA LYS A 205 -5.94 18.56 -1.14
C LYS A 205 -5.29 19.58 -2.08
N PRO A 206 -6.04 20.18 -3.01
CA PRO A 206 -5.51 21.26 -3.84
C PRO A 206 -4.97 22.39 -2.98
N THR A 207 -3.82 22.95 -3.35
CA THR A 207 -3.23 24.08 -2.64
C THR A 207 -4.20 25.26 -2.65
N ASN A 208 -4.63 25.71 -1.46
CA ASN A 208 -5.47 26.90 -1.29
C ASN A 208 -4.61 28.17 -1.39
N GLN A 209 -4.03 28.42 -2.56
CA GLN A 209 -3.53 29.76 -2.89
C GLN A 209 -4.68 30.54 -3.50
N GLY A 210 -5.31 31.39 -2.67
CA GLY A 210 -6.24 32.41 -3.17
C GLY A 210 -5.57 33.23 -4.26
N TYR A 211 -6.27 33.39 -5.39
CA TYR A 211 -5.94 34.38 -6.41
C TYR A 211 -6.17 35.80 -5.90
#